data_AF-A0A835WIA5-F1
#
_entry.id   AF-A0A835WIA5-F1
#
_cell.length_a   1.000
_cell.length_b   1.000
_cell.length_c   1.000
_cell.angle_alpha   90.00
_cell.angle_beta   90.00
_cell.angle_gamma   90.00
#
_symmetry.space_group_name_H-M   'P 1'
#
loop_
_entity.id
_entity.type
_entity.pdbx_description
1 polymer ?
#
loop_
_entity_poly.entity_id
_entity_poly.type
_entity_poly.pdbx_seq_one_letter_code
_entity_poly.pdbx_strand_id
1 'polypeptide(L)'
;MRLARRVLALAAAALCLAAVASATVVDDPAAGPPSYVGADGYRYVLQTGLIGDMRTWQDAQSYCNGVSQAGHVSVLSSYKNPAFGDSVAAINALCVARRKTCWLMENTTAGAPDEKLCPLVTAAGDVVYQGCLQVVSFVCRSSVPVVTPAVPSPSPSPSPAPAPVPAPAYGPARSPSPSPSPSPSVPTYGGSDGSGTTDGVPNGPARQKSYNGRDGRTYTLFFLGAVRTYREARDYCSAAGLELSPYNVASLYAGDAAFAVKLLCARSTSTTCWLGEEPQAGLCPMLDALGDMHYQGCDQPLAFVCRTIQAQSDSSAAGDANPSAGSLAPVVEASRLGADGRHYTLYSGPGLARRFHRAALDYCTSIGQELSPYDDIDPANPTYFGDARNAVTQLCGSRKLTCWYLGISVGGLCNIYSGADNRGYLQGCSQRVSWVCRTRDAIAPATPAPSPSPSPSPSPSPDADSDDGPIPVLPSNVTTYTGPNDGRLYRLYAGDTRRNFTDAQAFCLSAGGALSPYNRANPVGDSVRAVRTLCGGARTTCWVNERTVTEHGDSFCPMVSQEVKAYWQGCSQRIHFVCRFGAR
;
A
#
# COMPACT_ATOMS: atom_id res chain seq x y z
N MET A 1 -49.11 43.95 17.22
CA MET A 1 -48.99 43.33 15.87
C MET A 1 -47.55 43.08 15.40
N ARG A 2 -46.60 44.02 15.50
CA ARG A 2 -45.21 43.81 15.02
C ARG A 2 -44.44 42.71 15.76
N LEU A 3 -44.67 42.56 17.07
CA LEU A 3 -44.03 41.50 17.87
C LEU A 3 -44.56 40.10 17.49
N ALA A 4 -45.87 39.97 17.29
CA ALA A 4 -46.49 38.71 16.86
C ALA A 4 -45.97 38.24 15.49
N ARG A 5 -45.76 39.16 14.53
CA ARG A 5 -45.15 38.82 13.22
C ARG A 5 -43.69 38.38 13.34
N ARG A 6 -42.91 38.93 14.28
CA ARG A 6 -41.52 38.51 14.51
C ARG A 6 -41.44 37.15 15.18
N VAL A 7 -42.32 36.87 16.13
CA VAL A 7 -42.40 35.56 16.79
C VAL A 7 -42.87 34.49 15.79
N LEU A 8 -43.82 34.80 14.91
CA LEU A 8 -44.25 33.87 13.86
C LEU A 8 -43.14 33.60 12.82
N ALA A 9 -42.37 34.63 12.46
CA ALA A 9 -41.24 34.47 11.54
C ALA A 9 -40.07 33.68 12.14
N LEU A 10 -39.78 33.87 13.44
CA LEU A 10 -38.77 33.08 14.16
C LEU A 10 -39.23 31.64 14.37
N ALA A 11 -40.51 31.40 14.67
CA ALA A 11 -41.07 30.06 14.78
C ALA A 11 -41.08 29.34 13.42
N ALA A 12 -41.40 30.04 12.32
CA ALA A 12 -41.31 29.49 10.97
C ALA A 12 -39.86 29.18 10.55
N ALA A 13 -38.90 30.04 10.91
CA ALA A 13 -37.49 29.79 10.66
C ALA A 13 -36.96 28.59 11.49
N ALA A 14 -37.39 28.46 12.74
CA ALA A 14 -37.05 27.31 13.60
C ALA A 14 -37.70 26.00 13.11
N LEU A 15 -38.94 26.03 12.60
CA LEU A 15 -39.58 24.88 11.96
C LEU A 15 -38.93 24.51 10.61
N CYS A 16 -38.46 25.48 9.83
CA CYS A 16 -37.68 25.21 8.62
C CYS A 16 -36.30 24.60 8.93
N LEU A 17 -35.69 24.94 10.07
CA LEU A 17 -34.46 24.30 10.56
C LEU A 17 -34.69 22.89 11.11
N ALA A 18 -35.90 22.57 11.59
CA ALA A 18 -36.26 21.24 12.08
C ALA A 18 -36.78 20.29 10.99
N ALA A 19 -37.17 20.79 9.81
CA ALA A 19 -37.65 20.01 8.68
C ALA A 19 -36.57 19.71 7.62
N VAL A 20 -35.30 19.95 7.91
CA VAL A 20 -34.19 19.38 7.14
C VAL A 20 -34.09 17.92 7.57
N ALA A 21 -34.65 17.01 6.76
CA ALA A 21 -34.46 15.58 6.92
C ALA A 21 -32.94 15.32 7.00
N SER A 22 -32.47 14.95 8.19
CA SER A 22 -31.06 14.73 8.46
C SER A 22 -30.55 13.65 7.53
N ALA A 23 -29.70 14.00 6.58
CA ALA A 23 -28.98 13.01 5.80
C ALA A 23 -28.15 12.16 6.77
N THR A 24 -28.44 10.86 6.82
CA THR A 24 -27.76 9.93 7.72
C THR A 24 -26.82 9.05 6.92
N VAL A 25 -25.56 9.06 7.33
CA VAL A 25 -24.60 8.03 6.93
C VAL A 25 -24.88 6.83 7.82
N VAL A 26 -25.25 5.70 7.22
CA VAL A 26 -25.43 4.44 7.94
C VAL A 26 -24.17 3.61 7.76
N ASP A 27 -23.32 3.63 8.79
CA ASP A 27 -22.14 2.78 8.94
C ASP A 27 -22.40 1.74 10.02
N ASP A 28 -23.12 0.68 9.67
CA ASP A 28 -23.19 -0.51 10.49
C ASP A 28 -22.59 -1.68 9.70
N PRO A 29 -21.42 -2.20 10.11
CA PRO A 29 -20.77 -3.31 9.41
C PRO A 29 -21.61 -4.60 9.42
N ALA A 30 -22.59 -4.73 10.32
CA ALA A 30 -23.56 -5.81 10.32
C ALA A 30 -24.75 -5.57 9.36
N ALA A 31 -25.01 -4.33 8.96
CA ALA A 31 -26.17 -3.92 8.14
C ALA A 31 -25.89 -3.86 6.62
N GLY A 32 -24.69 -4.26 6.18
CA GLY A 32 -24.32 -4.34 4.77
C GLY A 32 -23.45 -3.17 4.29
N PRO A 33 -23.36 -2.94 2.96
CA PRO A 33 -22.46 -1.92 2.40
C PRO A 33 -22.83 -0.50 2.89
N PRO A 34 -21.82 0.38 3.08
CA PRO A 34 -22.05 1.76 3.53
C PRO A 34 -23.09 2.46 2.66
N SER A 35 -24.05 3.13 3.31
CA SER A 35 -25.14 3.80 2.60
C SER A 35 -25.41 5.21 3.11
N TYR A 36 -25.94 6.03 2.22
CA TYR A 36 -26.32 7.42 2.47
C TYR A 36 -27.76 7.60 1.97
N VAL A 37 -28.64 8.13 2.81
CA VAL A 37 -29.99 8.52 2.41
C VAL A 37 -29.99 10.03 2.25
N GLY A 38 -30.17 10.50 1.02
CA GLY A 38 -30.20 11.93 0.74
C GLY A 38 -31.51 12.57 1.17
N ALA A 39 -31.47 13.89 1.38
CA ALA A 39 -32.68 14.70 1.60
C ALA A 39 -33.57 14.72 0.35
N ASP A 40 -33.03 14.31 -0.81
CA ASP A 40 -33.75 14.04 -2.05
C ASP A 40 -34.56 12.73 -2.02
N GLY A 41 -34.50 11.98 -0.92
CA GLY A 41 -35.18 10.70 -0.72
C GLY A 41 -34.51 9.53 -1.45
N TYR A 42 -33.41 9.75 -2.17
CA TYR A 42 -32.69 8.67 -2.84
C TYR A 42 -31.77 7.95 -1.86
N ARG A 43 -31.66 6.63 -2.05
CA ARG A 43 -30.67 5.83 -1.33
C ARG A 43 -29.44 5.64 -2.21
N TYR A 44 -28.28 5.89 -1.63
CA TYR A 44 -26.98 5.74 -2.24
C TYR A 44 -26.22 4.65 -1.49
N VAL A 45 -25.64 3.70 -2.22
CA VAL A 45 -24.92 2.56 -1.63
C VAL A 45 -23.56 2.48 -2.26
N LEU A 46 -22.53 2.53 -1.41
CA LEU A 46 -21.16 2.37 -1.83
C LEU A 46 -20.86 0.91 -2.12
N GLN A 47 -20.46 0.62 -3.34
CA GLN A 47 -19.90 -0.65 -3.75
C GLN A 47 -18.38 -0.53 -3.72
N THR A 48 -17.79 -0.95 -2.60
CA THR A 48 -16.35 -1.16 -2.53
C THR A 48 -16.06 -2.57 -2.99
N GLY A 49 -15.33 -2.71 -4.10
CA GLY A 49 -14.99 -4.00 -4.71
C GLY A 49 -14.37 -4.97 -3.69
N LEU A 50 -15.21 -5.83 -3.12
CA LEU A 50 -14.85 -6.96 -2.32
C LEU A 50 -15.51 -8.17 -2.99
N ILE A 51 -14.65 -9.11 -3.41
CA ILE A 51 -14.99 -10.42 -4.02
C ILE A 51 -15.18 -10.35 -5.54
N GLY A 52 -14.20 -10.81 -6.33
CA GLY A 52 -14.37 -11.24 -7.75
C GLY A 52 -14.83 -10.22 -8.80
N ASP A 53 -15.41 -9.10 -8.35
CA ASP A 53 -16.17 -8.12 -9.10
C ASP A 53 -15.47 -6.76 -9.00
N MET A 54 -14.20 -6.77 -9.35
CA MET A 54 -13.43 -5.57 -9.64
C MET A 54 -13.90 -5.05 -11.00
N ARG A 55 -14.78 -4.05 -11.00
CA ARG A 55 -15.59 -3.66 -12.15
C ARG A 55 -14.99 -2.46 -12.89
N THR A 56 -14.87 -2.59 -14.21
CA THR A 56 -14.63 -1.45 -15.11
C THR A 56 -15.80 -0.48 -15.00
N TRP A 57 -15.69 0.73 -15.56
CA TRP A 57 -16.80 1.69 -15.55
C TRP A 57 -18.09 1.07 -16.13
N GLN A 58 -17.98 0.30 -17.21
CA GLN A 58 -19.12 -0.36 -17.85
C GLN A 58 -19.69 -1.50 -17.00
N ASP A 59 -18.84 -2.24 -16.29
CA ASP A 59 -19.30 -3.26 -15.35
C ASP A 59 -19.98 -2.64 -14.13
N ALA A 60 -19.51 -1.50 -13.65
CA ALA A 60 -20.11 -0.76 -12.54
C ALA A 60 -21.50 -0.25 -12.93
N GLN A 61 -21.64 0.29 -14.14
CA GLN A 61 -22.93 0.68 -14.70
C GLN A 61 -23.87 -0.53 -14.80
N SER A 62 -23.40 -1.64 -15.39
CA SER A 62 -24.19 -2.87 -15.55
C SER A 62 -24.59 -3.47 -14.20
N TYR A 63 -23.70 -3.43 -13.22
CA TYR A 63 -23.98 -3.88 -11.86
C TYR A 63 -25.09 -3.05 -11.23
N CYS A 64 -24.96 -1.71 -11.22
CA CYS A 64 -25.99 -0.86 -10.61
C CYS A 64 -27.35 -1.07 -11.27
N ASN A 65 -27.39 -1.23 -12.60
CA ASN A 65 -28.63 -1.53 -13.33
C ASN A 65 -29.24 -2.90 -12.95
N GLY A 66 -28.42 -3.84 -12.48
CA GLY A 66 -28.85 -5.18 -12.05
C GLY A 66 -29.24 -5.29 -10.57
N VAL A 67 -28.86 -4.33 -9.71
CA VAL A 67 -29.23 -4.36 -8.29
C VAL A 67 -30.49 -3.55 -7.99
N SER A 68 -31.39 -4.16 -7.23
CA SER A 68 -32.59 -3.50 -6.71
C SER A 68 -32.37 -3.01 -5.28
N GLN A 69 -32.65 -1.74 -5.02
CA GLN A 69 -32.65 -1.13 -3.70
C GLN A 69 -34.09 -0.82 -3.29
N ALA A 70 -34.56 -1.44 -2.20
CA ALA A 70 -35.94 -1.30 -1.73
C ALA A 70 -37.01 -1.62 -2.79
N GLY A 71 -36.75 -2.61 -3.66
CA GLY A 71 -37.68 -3.00 -4.73
C GLY A 71 -37.55 -2.18 -6.02
N HIS A 72 -36.66 -1.19 -6.07
CA HIS A 72 -36.45 -0.33 -7.24
C HIS A 72 -35.07 -0.54 -7.87
N VAL A 73 -35.02 -0.52 -9.21
CA VAL A 73 -33.77 -0.62 -9.98
C VAL A 73 -32.80 0.48 -9.53
N SER A 74 -31.51 0.20 -9.48
CA SER A 74 -30.49 1.21 -9.19
C SER A 74 -29.79 1.67 -10.46
N VAL A 75 -29.12 2.80 -10.38
CA VAL A 75 -28.26 3.33 -11.45
C VAL A 75 -26.94 3.78 -10.86
N LEU A 76 -25.89 3.82 -11.66
CA LEU A 76 -24.63 4.43 -11.23
C LEU A 76 -24.88 5.91 -10.91
N SER A 77 -24.34 6.41 -9.80
CA SER A 77 -24.59 7.78 -9.36
C SER A 77 -23.83 8.80 -10.20
N SER A 78 -24.50 9.87 -10.63
CA SER A 78 -23.87 11.06 -11.22
C SER A 78 -23.27 11.97 -10.14
N TYR A 79 -22.23 12.77 -10.43
CA TYR A 79 -21.66 13.72 -9.46
C TYR A 79 -22.27 15.12 -9.56
N LYS A 80 -22.60 15.59 -10.77
CA LYS A 80 -23.17 16.94 -10.96
C LYS A 80 -24.38 16.95 -11.88
N ASN A 81 -25.46 16.34 -11.43
CA ASN A 81 -26.75 16.55 -12.09
C ASN A 81 -27.69 17.31 -11.13
N PRO A 82 -27.96 18.61 -11.37
CA PRO A 82 -28.86 19.39 -10.53
C PRO A 82 -30.29 18.86 -10.51
N ALA A 83 -30.68 18.02 -11.47
CA ALA A 83 -31.98 17.32 -11.45
C ALA A 83 -32.03 16.16 -10.44
N PHE A 84 -30.89 15.76 -9.85
CA PHE A 84 -30.76 14.54 -9.05
C PHE A 84 -30.22 14.77 -7.63
N GLY A 85 -30.53 15.92 -7.02
CA GLY A 85 -30.44 16.09 -5.57
C GLY A 85 -29.05 15.94 -4.94
N ASP A 86 -29.01 15.28 -3.78
CA ASP A 86 -27.90 15.18 -2.81
C ASP A 86 -26.74 14.28 -3.27
N SER A 87 -26.69 13.91 -4.55
CA SER A 87 -25.67 13.03 -5.13
C SER A 87 -24.22 13.47 -4.84
N VAL A 88 -23.94 14.78 -4.83
CA VAL A 88 -22.63 15.34 -4.43
C VAL A 88 -22.32 14.99 -2.97
N ALA A 89 -23.28 15.23 -2.06
CA ALA A 89 -23.11 14.97 -0.64
C ALA A 89 -22.94 13.47 -0.37
N ALA A 90 -23.74 12.64 -1.05
CA ALA A 90 -23.63 11.19 -0.99
C ALA A 90 -22.25 10.69 -1.45
N ILE A 91 -21.75 11.19 -2.59
CA ILE A 91 -20.45 10.79 -3.13
C ILE A 91 -19.30 11.30 -2.26
N ASN A 92 -19.39 12.53 -1.74
CA ASN A 92 -18.38 13.05 -0.82
C ASN A 92 -18.34 12.24 0.49
N ALA A 93 -19.50 11.89 1.04
CA ALA A 93 -19.58 11.06 2.23
C ALA A 93 -19.06 9.63 1.95
N LEU A 94 -19.57 8.96 0.92
CA LEU A 94 -19.28 7.56 0.66
C LEU A 94 -17.91 7.32 0.04
N CYS A 95 -17.44 8.18 -0.85
CA CYS A 95 -16.16 8.00 -1.53
C CYS A 95 -15.05 8.83 -0.90
N VAL A 96 -15.20 10.15 -0.87
CA VAL A 96 -14.11 11.07 -0.50
C VAL A 96 -13.73 10.95 0.98
N ALA A 97 -14.72 11.00 1.89
CA ALA A 97 -14.48 10.88 3.33
C ALA A 97 -13.88 9.51 3.71
N ARG A 98 -14.14 8.48 2.89
CA ARG A 98 -13.58 7.12 3.04
C ARG A 98 -12.31 6.89 2.22
N ARG A 99 -11.72 7.94 1.62
CA ARG A 99 -10.52 7.91 0.79
C ARG A 99 -10.60 6.88 -0.35
N LYS A 100 -11.76 6.78 -1.00
CA LYS A 100 -12.00 5.92 -2.16
C LYS A 100 -12.07 6.74 -3.43
N THR A 101 -11.49 6.20 -4.49
CA THR A 101 -11.78 6.62 -5.86
C THR A 101 -13.06 5.93 -6.31
N CYS A 102 -13.99 6.67 -6.94
CA CYS A 102 -15.27 6.12 -7.36
C CYS A 102 -15.66 6.48 -8.80
N TRP A 103 -16.18 5.51 -9.56
CA TRP A 103 -16.79 5.77 -10.87
C TRP A 103 -18.06 6.63 -10.74
N LEU A 104 -18.28 7.47 -11.76
CA LEU A 104 -19.43 8.36 -11.87
C LEU A 104 -20.24 8.06 -13.14
N MET A 105 -21.55 8.26 -13.09
CA MET A 105 -22.43 8.19 -14.26
C MET A 105 -22.49 9.55 -14.95
N GLU A 106 -21.52 9.85 -15.81
CA GLU A 106 -21.53 11.02 -16.70
C GLU A 106 -21.05 10.63 -18.10
N ASN A 107 -21.12 11.56 -19.05
CA ASN A 107 -20.67 11.31 -20.43
C ASN A 107 -19.18 10.98 -20.44
N THR A 108 -18.81 9.90 -21.14
CA THR A 108 -17.41 9.59 -21.40
C THR A 108 -16.82 10.61 -22.37
N THR A 109 -15.52 10.84 -22.27
CA THR A 109 -14.77 11.73 -23.17
C THR A 109 -13.78 10.92 -23.99
N ALA A 110 -13.46 11.40 -25.20
CA ALA A 110 -12.41 10.81 -26.01
C ALA A 110 -11.04 11.20 -25.44
N GLY A 111 -10.16 10.21 -25.25
CA GLY A 111 -8.75 10.40 -24.90
C GLY A 111 -7.86 10.41 -26.15
N ALA A 112 -6.74 9.71 -26.08
CA ALA A 112 -5.92 9.36 -27.24
C ALA A 112 -6.75 8.59 -28.31
N PRO A 113 -6.25 8.41 -29.56
CA PRO A 113 -6.95 7.60 -30.57
C PRO A 113 -7.37 6.25 -30.00
N ASP A 114 -8.67 5.93 -30.11
CA ASP A 114 -9.32 4.72 -29.58
C ASP A 114 -9.40 4.59 -28.04
N GLU A 115 -9.02 5.63 -27.28
CA GLU A 115 -9.16 5.64 -25.82
C GLU A 115 -10.47 6.32 -25.38
N LYS A 116 -11.28 5.60 -24.59
CA LYS A 116 -12.40 6.18 -23.84
C LYS A 116 -11.95 6.51 -22.42
N LEU A 117 -12.18 7.76 -22.03
CA LEU A 117 -12.00 8.23 -20.66
C LEU A 117 -13.37 8.29 -19.96
N CYS A 118 -13.44 7.67 -18.80
CA CYS A 118 -14.59 7.62 -17.95
C CYS A 118 -14.43 8.56 -16.74
N PRO A 119 -15.51 9.22 -16.31
CA PRO A 119 -15.50 10.14 -15.20
C PRO A 119 -15.43 9.38 -13.87
N LEU A 120 -14.54 9.82 -12.98
CA LEU A 120 -14.44 9.33 -11.62
C LEU A 120 -14.19 10.48 -10.64
N VAL A 121 -14.54 10.28 -9.37
CA VAL A 121 -14.11 11.16 -8.27
C VAL A 121 -12.89 10.54 -7.59
N THR A 122 -11.84 11.34 -7.37
CA THR A 122 -10.64 10.91 -6.64
C THR A 122 -10.92 10.83 -5.14
N ALA A 123 -10.02 10.17 -4.40
CA ALA A 123 -10.02 10.18 -2.94
C ALA A 123 -9.84 11.58 -2.31
N ALA A 124 -9.51 12.60 -3.11
CA ALA A 124 -9.42 14.00 -2.70
C ALA A 124 -10.70 14.81 -3.01
N GLY A 125 -11.65 14.23 -3.76
CA GLY A 125 -12.90 14.90 -4.16
C GLY A 125 -12.85 15.59 -5.51
N ASP A 126 -11.75 15.46 -6.25
CA ASP A 126 -11.66 15.99 -7.61
C ASP A 126 -12.35 15.07 -8.60
N VAL A 127 -13.09 15.63 -9.55
CA VAL A 127 -13.59 14.86 -10.71
C VAL A 127 -12.53 14.86 -11.79
N VAL A 128 -12.13 13.68 -12.24
CA VAL A 128 -11.15 13.49 -13.31
C VAL A 128 -11.66 12.48 -14.33
N TYR A 129 -11.13 12.56 -15.55
CA TYR A 129 -11.42 11.62 -16.63
C TYR A 129 -10.22 10.70 -16.82
N GLN A 130 -10.44 9.40 -16.67
CA GLN A 130 -9.37 8.40 -16.79
C GLN A 130 -9.85 7.16 -17.55
N GLY A 131 -8.92 6.30 -18.00
CA GLY A 131 -9.27 5.13 -18.80
C GLY A 131 -10.35 4.25 -18.14
N CYS A 132 -11.38 3.87 -18.89
CA CYS A 132 -12.58 3.18 -18.36
C CYS A 132 -12.32 1.79 -17.76
N LEU A 133 -11.14 1.21 -18.00
CA LEU A 133 -10.76 -0.14 -17.55
C LEU A 133 -10.18 -0.16 -16.13
N GLN A 134 -10.27 0.94 -15.39
CA GLN A 134 -9.82 0.94 -14.00
C GLN A 134 -10.79 0.21 -13.09
N VAL A 135 -10.21 -0.35 -12.04
CA VAL A 135 -10.95 -0.97 -10.96
C VAL A 135 -10.97 0.02 -9.81
N VAL A 136 -12.12 0.65 -9.60
CA VAL A 136 -12.34 1.57 -8.48
C VAL A 136 -13.69 1.24 -7.82
N SER A 137 -13.98 1.89 -6.69
CA SER A 137 -15.30 1.75 -6.06
C SER A 137 -16.35 2.47 -6.92
N PHE A 138 -17.62 2.35 -6.58
CA PHE A 138 -18.67 3.11 -7.25
C PHE A 138 -19.89 3.22 -6.34
N VAL A 139 -20.77 4.18 -6.61
CA VAL A 139 -21.99 4.38 -5.81
C VAL A 139 -23.20 4.09 -6.68
N CYS A 140 -24.02 3.14 -6.26
CA CYS A 140 -25.31 2.91 -6.88
C CYS A 140 -26.38 3.74 -6.16
N ARG A 141 -27.16 4.50 -6.93
CA ARG A 141 -28.31 5.27 -6.46
C ARG A 141 -29.60 4.52 -6.82
N SER A 142 -30.61 4.54 -5.97
CA SER A 142 -31.96 4.11 -6.36
C SER A 142 -32.46 4.93 -7.57
N SER A 143 -33.24 4.31 -8.46
CA SER A 143 -33.86 5.01 -9.61
C SER A 143 -35.02 5.91 -9.19
N VAL A 144 -35.64 5.63 -8.05
CA VAL A 144 -36.71 6.44 -7.45
C VAL A 144 -36.40 6.77 -5.99
N PRO A 145 -37.01 7.83 -5.42
CA PRO A 145 -36.94 8.12 -4.01
C PRO A 145 -37.51 6.96 -3.19
N VAL A 146 -36.75 6.48 -2.20
CA VAL A 146 -37.21 5.49 -1.24
C VAL A 146 -38.03 6.24 -0.19
N VAL A 147 -39.34 6.08 -0.24
CA VAL A 147 -40.24 6.68 0.76
C VAL A 147 -39.81 6.15 2.13
N THR A 148 -39.17 6.99 2.93
CA THR A 148 -38.86 6.63 4.30
C THR A 148 -40.19 6.55 5.03
N PRO A 149 -40.56 5.41 5.64
CA PRO A 149 -41.79 5.34 6.41
C PRO A 149 -41.76 6.46 7.44
N ALA A 150 -42.74 7.36 7.41
CA ALA A 150 -42.85 8.41 8.40
C ALA A 150 -42.87 7.73 9.77
N VAL A 151 -41.87 8.04 10.60
CA VAL A 151 -41.81 7.54 11.97
C VAL A 151 -43.16 7.88 12.60
N PRO A 152 -43.94 6.89 13.08
CA PRO A 152 -45.23 7.17 13.68
C PRO A 152 -45.02 8.16 14.81
N SER A 153 -45.78 9.26 14.78
CA SER A 153 -45.72 10.35 15.77
C SER A 153 -45.65 9.75 17.18
N PRO A 154 -44.73 10.23 18.05
CA PRO A 154 -44.57 9.66 19.38
C PRO A 154 -45.92 9.63 20.10
N SER A 155 -46.33 8.44 20.51
CA SER A 155 -47.51 8.24 21.35
C SER A 155 -47.36 9.09 22.62
N PRO A 156 -48.41 9.79 23.09
CA PRO A 156 -48.31 10.70 24.23
C PRO A 156 -47.69 10.00 25.44
N SER A 157 -46.71 10.68 26.03
CA SER A 157 -45.98 10.25 27.22
C SER A 157 -46.96 9.87 28.35
N PRO A 158 -46.87 8.67 28.94
CA PRO A 158 -47.71 8.30 30.06
C PRO A 158 -47.42 9.21 31.26
N SER A 159 -48.49 9.66 31.90
CA SER A 159 -48.51 10.52 33.08
C SER A 159 -47.58 9.98 34.18
N PRO A 160 -46.79 10.84 34.86
CA PRO A 160 -45.80 10.41 35.84
C PRO A 160 -46.43 9.66 37.02
N ALA A 161 -45.82 8.52 37.35
CA ALA A 161 -46.19 7.69 38.50
C ALA A 161 -45.85 8.40 39.83
N PRO A 162 -46.60 8.15 40.92
CA PRO A 162 -46.38 8.79 42.22
C PRO A 162 -45.02 8.45 42.83
N ALA A 163 -44.45 9.44 43.54
CA ALA A 163 -43.15 9.34 44.20
C ALA A 163 -43.09 8.21 45.26
N PRO A 164 -41.98 7.45 45.34
CA PRO A 164 -41.81 6.38 46.30
C PRO A 164 -41.62 6.90 47.74
N VAL A 165 -42.24 6.18 48.68
CA VAL A 165 -42.18 6.40 50.14
C VAL A 165 -40.78 6.04 50.68
N PRO A 166 -40.19 6.81 51.62
CA PRO A 166 -38.86 6.53 52.17
C PRO A 166 -38.81 5.25 53.02
N ALA A 167 -37.80 4.41 52.78
CA ALA A 167 -37.51 3.23 53.61
C ALA A 167 -36.63 3.60 54.84
N PRO A 168 -36.85 2.95 56.00
CA PRO A 168 -36.13 3.23 57.24
C PRO A 168 -34.73 2.60 57.30
N ALA A 169 -33.94 3.14 58.24
CA ALA A 169 -32.50 3.08 58.30
C ALA A 169 -31.90 1.90 59.12
N TYR A 170 -30.73 1.45 58.67
CA TYR A 170 -29.60 0.75 59.32
C TYR A 170 -29.79 -0.57 60.10
N GLY A 171 -28.96 -1.56 59.74
CA GLY A 171 -28.49 -2.67 60.58
C GLY A 171 -27.08 -3.13 60.14
N PRO A 172 -26.21 -3.60 61.06
CA PRO A 172 -24.76 -3.66 60.86
C PRO A 172 -24.26 -4.87 60.06
N ALA A 173 -23.13 -4.64 59.38
CA ALA A 173 -22.37 -5.58 58.56
C ALA A 173 -21.97 -6.87 59.30
N ARG A 174 -22.13 -8.02 58.63
CA ARG A 174 -21.52 -9.29 59.04
C ARG A 174 -20.52 -9.80 58.01
N SER A 175 -19.41 -10.24 58.60
CA SER A 175 -18.19 -10.93 58.11
C SER A 175 -18.30 -11.76 56.82
N PRO A 176 -17.26 -11.76 55.96
CA PRO A 176 -17.17 -12.66 54.82
C PRO A 176 -16.79 -14.09 55.27
N SER A 177 -17.52 -15.08 54.74
CA SER A 177 -17.25 -16.53 54.86
C SER A 177 -16.48 -17.02 53.63
N PRO A 178 -15.50 -17.94 53.77
CA PRO A 178 -14.63 -18.36 52.66
C PRO A 178 -15.24 -19.43 51.74
N SER A 179 -14.89 -19.28 50.45
CA SER A 179 -14.80 -20.19 49.29
C SER A 179 -15.36 -21.63 49.37
N PRO A 180 -16.10 -22.06 48.33
CA PRO A 180 -16.05 -23.43 47.84
C PRO A 180 -15.47 -23.56 46.42
N SER A 181 -14.52 -24.50 46.35
CA SER A 181 -13.87 -25.06 45.16
C SER A 181 -14.86 -25.76 44.21
N PRO A 182 -14.78 -25.58 42.88
CA PRO A 182 -15.51 -26.42 41.94
C PRO A 182 -14.72 -27.70 41.61
N SER A 183 -15.33 -28.84 41.98
CA SER A 183 -14.95 -30.18 41.55
C SER A 183 -15.48 -30.47 40.13
N PRO A 184 -14.73 -31.15 39.24
CA PRO A 184 -15.16 -31.42 37.87
C PRO A 184 -16.13 -32.59 37.78
N SER A 185 -17.17 -32.44 36.95
CA SER A 185 -18.12 -33.51 36.60
C SER A 185 -17.84 -33.98 35.18
N VAL A 186 -17.51 -35.26 35.05
CA VAL A 186 -17.33 -36.00 33.78
C VAL A 186 -18.67 -36.61 33.38
N PRO A 187 -19.06 -36.61 32.09
CA PRO A 187 -19.90 -37.66 31.53
C PRO A 187 -19.06 -38.55 30.62
N THR A 188 -18.96 -39.82 31.03
CA THR A 188 -18.50 -40.96 30.22
C THR A 188 -19.58 -41.30 29.20
N TYR A 189 -19.25 -41.28 27.91
CA TYR A 189 -19.99 -42.03 26.90
C TYR A 189 -19.00 -42.70 25.94
N GLY A 190 -19.02 -44.03 25.94
CA GLY A 190 -18.16 -44.88 25.12
C GLY A 190 -18.65 -44.99 23.69
N GLY A 191 -17.71 -45.08 22.76
CA GLY A 191 -17.94 -45.34 21.34
C GLY A 191 -16.62 -45.29 20.59
N SER A 192 -16.02 -46.47 20.41
CA SER A 192 -14.75 -46.75 19.73
C SER A 192 -14.83 -46.46 18.23
N ASP A 193 -13.86 -45.71 17.68
CA ASP A 193 -12.84 -46.21 16.74
C ASP A 193 -12.18 -45.06 15.94
N GLY A 194 -10.85 -44.93 16.10
CA GLY A 194 -9.96 -44.51 15.01
C GLY A 194 -9.51 -43.03 14.92
N SER A 195 -8.20 -42.85 15.15
CA SER A 195 -7.31 -41.82 14.59
C SER A 195 -7.07 -40.53 15.40
N GLY A 196 -5.78 -40.29 15.68
CA GLY A 196 -5.26 -39.27 16.59
C GLY A 196 -5.54 -37.84 16.13
N THR A 197 -5.93 -37.00 17.09
CA THR A 197 -6.17 -35.58 16.88
C THR A 197 -5.54 -34.79 18.02
N THR A 198 -4.79 -33.74 17.69
CA THR A 198 -4.27 -32.73 18.62
C THR A 198 -5.41 -31.84 19.14
N ASP A 199 -5.54 -31.72 20.46
CA ASP A 199 -6.47 -30.82 21.18
C ASP A 199 -6.25 -29.35 20.74
N GLY A 200 -7.22 -28.46 20.52
CA GLY A 200 -8.66 -28.52 20.74
C GLY A 200 -9.28 -27.11 20.89
N VAL A 201 -9.03 -26.18 19.96
CA VAL A 201 -9.93 -25.01 19.78
C VAL A 201 -11.10 -25.47 18.91
N PRO A 202 -12.38 -25.24 19.29
CA PRO A 202 -13.52 -25.68 18.50
C PRO A 202 -13.49 -25.09 17.09
N ASN A 203 -13.25 -25.95 16.10
CA ASN A 203 -13.39 -25.62 14.68
C ASN A 203 -14.89 -25.47 14.38
N GLY A 204 -15.41 -24.25 14.58
CA GLY A 204 -16.63 -23.84 13.87
C GLY A 204 -16.41 -23.94 12.35
N PRO A 205 -17.47 -23.92 11.52
CA PRO A 205 -17.32 -24.03 10.07
C PRO A 205 -16.40 -22.92 9.55
N ALA A 206 -15.17 -23.30 9.24
CA ALA A 206 -14.12 -22.39 8.79
C ALA A 206 -14.59 -21.64 7.56
N ARG A 207 -14.60 -20.31 7.61
CA ARG A 207 -14.77 -19.50 6.40
C ARG A 207 -13.40 -19.20 5.82
N GLN A 208 -13.31 -19.32 4.51
CA GLN A 208 -12.10 -19.02 3.77
C GLN A 208 -12.38 -18.04 2.64
N LYS A 209 -11.38 -17.21 2.33
CA LYS A 209 -11.43 -16.31 1.18
C LYS A 209 -10.08 -16.32 0.48
N SER A 210 -10.10 -16.53 -0.84
CA SER A 210 -8.87 -16.58 -1.64
C SER A 210 -8.71 -15.35 -2.54
N TYR A 211 -7.45 -15.01 -2.79
CA TYR A 211 -7.01 -13.99 -3.72
C TYR A 211 -5.83 -14.54 -4.52
N ASN A 212 -5.94 -14.56 -5.84
CA ASN A 212 -4.82 -14.91 -6.70
C ASN A 212 -3.95 -13.67 -6.89
N GLY A 213 -2.77 -13.69 -6.29
CA GLY A 213 -1.76 -12.66 -6.42
C GLY A 213 -1.20 -12.62 -7.83
N ARG A 214 -0.66 -11.43 -8.18
CA ARG A 214 -0.03 -11.21 -9.49
C ARG A 214 1.38 -11.77 -9.56
N ASP A 215 1.93 -12.14 -8.40
CA ASP A 215 3.15 -12.93 -8.21
C ASP A 215 2.97 -14.42 -8.53
N GLY A 216 1.81 -14.82 -9.08
CA GLY A 216 1.49 -16.21 -9.39
C GLY A 216 1.14 -17.05 -8.16
N ARG A 217 1.04 -16.43 -6.98
CA ARG A 217 0.72 -17.13 -5.74
C ARG A 217 -0.76 -16.99 -5.38
N THR A 218 -1.31 -18.02 -4.75
CA THR A 218 -2.67 -17.95 -4.21
C THR A 218 -2.59 -17.66 -2.73
N TYR A 219 -3.31 -16.63 -2.29
CA TYR A 219 -3.44 -16.20 -0.91
C TYR A 219 -4.79 -16.62 -0.39
N THR A 220 -4.84 -17.34 0.73
CA THR A 220 -6.09 -17.82 1.34
C THR A 220 -6.16 -17.35 2.78
N LEU A 221 -7.14 -16.49 3.07
CA LEU A 221 -7.51 -16.08 4.41
C LEU A 221 -8.36 -17.16 5.06
N PHE A 222 -8.01 -17.51 6.30
CA PHE A 222 -8.79 -18.34 7.20
C PHE A 222 -9.32 -17.46 8.34
N PHE A 223 -10.64 -17.36 8.45
CA PHE A 223 -11.32 -16.47 9.40
C PHE A 223 -12.64 -17.09 9.88
N LEU A 224 -13.15 -16.67 11.04
CA LEU A 224 -14.37 -17.18 11.67
C LEU A 224 -14.41 -18.72 11.85
N GLY A 225 -14.18 -19.19 13.07
CA GLY A 225 -14.13 -20.63 13.38
C GLY A 225 -12.79 -21.31 13.01
N ALA A 226 -11.93 -20.62 12.27
CA ALA A 226 -10.58 -21.06 11.91
C ALA A 226 -9.46 -20.21 12.52
N VAL A 227 -9.74 -19.45 13.59
CA VAL A 227 -8.71 -18.63 14.26
C VAL A 227 -7.71 -19.52 15.01
N ARG A 228 -6.46 -19.07 15.08
CA ARG A 228 -5.32 -19.84 15.64
C ARG A 228 -4.32 -18.93 16.32
N THR A 229 -3.56 -19.48 17.27
CA THR A 229 -2.33 -18.81 17.75
C THR A 229 -1.32 -18.66 16.60
N TYR A 230 -0.34 -17.77 16.76
CA TYR A 230 0.64 -17.53 15.69
C TYR A 230 1.37 -18.82 15.27
N ARG A 231 1.78 -19.64 16.26
CA ARG A 231 2.49 -20.90 16.01
C ARG A 231 1.60 -21.88 15.26
N GLU A 232 0.38 -22.09 15.72
CA GLU A 232 -0.59 -22.98 15.08
C GLU A 232 -0.95 -22.53 13.67
N ALA A 233 -1.10 -21.22 13.42
CA ALA A 233 -1.36 -20.67 12.09
C ALA A 233 -0.21 -20.97 11.12
N ARG A 234 1.03 -20.79 11.58
CA ARG A 234 2.23 -21.11 10.79
C ARG A 234 2.34 -22.60 10.49
N ASP A 235 2.13 -23.43 11.50
CA ASP A 235 2.17 -24.89 11.38
C ASP A 235 1.05 -25.38 10.45
N TYR A 236 -0.14 -24.78 10.52
CA TYR A 236 -1.26 -25.06 9.63
C TYR A 236 -0.91 -24.77 8.16
N CYS A 237 -0.38 -23.56 7.86
CA CYS A 237 0.04 -23.25 6.50
C CYS A 237 1.13 -24.22 6.02
N SER A 238 2.13 -24.51 6.87
CA SER A 238 3.23 -25.41 6.53
C SER A 238 2.76 -26.85 6.26
N ALA A 239 1.82 -27.37 7.06
CA ALA A 239 1.26 -28.70 6.88
C ALA A 239 0.49 -28.83 5.56
N ALA A 240 -0.06 -27.73 5.04
CA ALA A 240 -0.73 -27.65 3.76
C ALA A 240 0.24 -27.43 2.57
N GLY A 241 1.56 -27.43 2.78
CA GLY A 241 2.54 -27.09 1.73
C GLY A 241 2.54 -25.60 1.35
N LEU A 242 1.94 -24.75 2.20
CA LEU A 242 1.87 -23.31 2.05
C LEU A 242 2.82 -22.64 3.05
N GLU A 243 2.90 -21.31 3.00
CA GLU A 243 3.57 -20.53 4.04
C GLU A 243 2.63 -19.45 4.57
N LEU A 244 2.84 -19.04 5.82
CA LEU A 244 2.14 -17.89 6.38
C LEU A 244 2.57 -16.63 5.60
N SER A 245 1.60 -15.87 5.10
CA SER A 245 1.86 -14.78 4.18
C SER A 245 2.59 -13.64 4.88
N PRO A 246 3.79 -13.24 4.41
CA PRO A 246 4.46 -12.05 4.92
C PRO A 246 3.72 -10.79 4.48
N TYR A 247 3.97 -9.73 5.23
CA TYR A 247 3.50 -8.37 5.04
C TYR A 247 4.64 -7.39 4.71
N ASN A 248 5.89 -7.86 4.72
CA ASN A 248 7.11 -7.15 4.40
C ASN A 248 6.90 -6.22 3.20
N VAL A 249 7.28 -4.95 3.34
CA VAL A 249 7.19 -3.92 2.28
C VAL A 249 8.56 -3.63 1.62
N ALA A 250 9.59 -4.38 2.02
CA ALA A 250 11.00 -4.16 1.71
C ALA A 250 11.58 -5.13 0.66
N SER A 251 10.85 -6.17 0.23
CA SER A 251 11.28 -7.07 -0.85
C SER A 251 10.60 -6.69 -2.18
N LEU A 252 11.33 -6.90 -3.28
CA LEU A 252 10.95 -6.64 -4.67
C LEU A 252 9.58 -7.26 -5.08
N TYR A 253 9.10 -8.25 -4.32
CA TYR A 253 7.83 -9.00 -4.50
C TYR A 253 6.85 -8.89 -3.33
N ALA A 254 7.22 -8.16 -2.27
CA ALA A 254 6.49 -8.18 -1.02
C ALA A 254 5.29 -7.20 -1.02
N GLY A 255 5.21 -6.31 -2.02
CA GLY A 255 4.05 -5.47 -2.28
C GLY A 255 2.78 -6.23 -2.60
N ASP A 256 2.86 -7.38 -3.29
CA ASP A 256 1.69 -8.20 -3.62
C ASP A 256 1.19 -8.99 -2.41
N ALA A 257 2.10 -9.49 -1.56
CA ALA A 257 1.76 -10.15 -0.31
C ALA A 257 1.14 -9.18 0.69
N ALA A 258 1.77 -8.01 0.90
CA ALA A 258 1.21 -6.96 1.74
C ALA A 258 -0.15 -6.48 1.21
N PHE A 259 -0.30 -6.32 -0.10
CA PHE A 259 -1.59 -5.98 -0.71
C PHE A 259 -2.63 -7.08 -0.48
N ALA A 260 -2.29 -8.35 -0.73
CA ALA A 260 -3.18 -9.49 -0.54
C ALA A 260 -3.64 -9.59 0.91
N VAL A 261 -2.72 -9.49 1.87
CA VAL A 261 -3.05 -9.54 3.29
C VAL A 261 -3.88 -8.34 3.72
N LYS A 262 -3.56 -7.10 3.30
CA LYS A 262 -4.44 -5.93 3.56
C LYS A 262 -5.83 -6.08 2.94
N LEU A 263 -5.88 -6.58 1.72
CA LEU A 263 -7.12 -6.79 0.98
C LEU A 263 -7.99 -7.81 1.72
N LEU A 264 -7.41 -8.94 2.09
CA LEU A 264 -8.12 -10.04 2.73
C LEU A 264 -8.49 -9.70 4.17
N CYS A 265 -7.53 -9.30 5.02
CA CYS A 265 -7.75 -9.12 6.45
C CYS A 265 -8.47 -7.82 6.80
N ALA A 266 -7.91 -6.68 6.43
CA ALA A 266 -8.44 -5.38 6.86
C ALA A 266 -9.61 -4.92 6.00
N ARG A 267 -9.46 -4.99 4.67
CA ARG A 267 -10.47 -4.44 3.74
C ARG A 267 -11.66 -5.36 3.54
N SER A 268 -11.44 -6.67 3.45
CA SER A 268 -12.51 -7.60 3.10
C SER A 268 -13.31 -8.10 4.28
N THR A 269 -12.66 -8.37 5.40
CA THR A 269 -13.31 -9.00 6.54
C THR A 269 -13.24 -8.13 7.79
N SER A 270 -12.46 -7.03 7.75
CA SER A 270 -12.17 -6.17 8.91
C SER A 270 -11.74 -7.00 10.12
N THR A 271 -10.90 -8.01 9.88
CA THR A 271 -10.36 -8.92 10.89
C THR A 271 -8.89 -8.68 11.10
N THR A 272 -8.46 -8.82 12.35
CA THR A 272 -7.04 -8.90 12.70
C THR A 272 -6.44 -10.23 12.25
N CYS A 273 -5.25 -10.19 11.64
CA CYS A 273 -4.58 -11.38 11.11
C CYS A 273 -3.13 -11.51 11.56
N TRP A 274 -2.67 -12.75 11.77
CA TRP A 274 -1.23 -13.05 11.87
C TRP A 274 -0.51 -12.85 10.53
N LEU A 275 0.74 -12.39 10.62
CA LEU A 275 1.61 -12.14 9.48
C LEU A 275 2.81 -13.11 9.47
N GLY A 276 3.39 -13.36 8.29
CA GLY A 276 4.48 -14.32 8.11
C GLY A 276 5.86 -13.88 8.60
N GLU A 277 6.05 -12.64 9.07
CA GLU A 277 7.33 -12.18 9.61
C GLU A 277 7.73 -12.95 10.87
N GLU A 278 9.04 -13.01 11.12
CA GLU A 278 9.57 -13.61 12.35
C GLU A 278 9.14 -12.80 13.58
N PRO A 279 8.78 -13.47 14.69
CA PRO A 279 8.53 -12.82 15.97
C PRO A 279 9.74 -12.01 16.47
N GLN A 280 9.48 -10.86 17.09
CA GLN A 280 10.51 -9.98 17.66
C GLN A 280 10.31 -9.86 19.17
N ALA A 281 11.36 -10.16 19.96
CA ALA A 281 11.32 -10.08 21.42
C ALA A 281 10.13 -10.84 22.06
N GLY A 282 9.72 -11.97 21.47
CA GLY A 282 8.58 -12.77 21.94
C GLY A 282 7.21 -12.23 21.52
N LEU A 283 7.15 -11.14 20.74
CA LEU A 283 5.92 -10.62 20.15
C LEU A 283 5.81 -11.06 18.69
N CYS A 284 4.59 -11.42 18.30
CA CYS A 284 4.27 -11.87 16.97
C CYS A 284 3.65 -10.73 16.13
N PRO A 285 4.03 -10.62 14.85
CA PRO A 285 3.56 -9.59 13.95
C PRO A 285 2.11 -9.88 13.52
N MET A 286 1.26 -8.87 13.62
CA MET A 286 -0.13 -8.92 13.20
C MET A 286 -0.53 -7.68 12.39
N LEU A 287 -1.53 -7.84 11.53
CA LEU A 287 -2.23 -6.75 10.86
C LEU A 287 -3.55 -6.52 11.57
N ASP A 288 -3.84 -5.30 12.01
CA ASP A 288 -5.14 -4.96 12.57
C ASP A 288 -6.25 -4.83 11.52
N ALA A 289 -7.48 -4.65 11.98
CA ALA A 289 -8.65 -4.46 11.11
C ALA A 289 -8.60 -3.18 10.26
N LEU A 290 -7.73 -2.22 10.60
CA LEU A 290 -7.52 -0.98 9.84
C LEU A 290 -6.44 -1.15 8.74
N GLY A 291 -5.64 -2.21 8.82
CA GLY A 291 -4.58 -2.52 7.88
C GLY A 291 -3.23 -1.96 8.30
N ASP A 292 -3.04 -1.72 9.60
CA ASP A 292 -1.79 -1.29 10.22
C ASP A 292 -1.11 -2.47 10.93
N MET A 293 0.23 -2.48 10.86
CA MET A 293 1.04 -3.57 11.40
C MET A 293 1.40 -3.29 12.85
N HIS A 294 1.24 -4.30 13.70
CA HIS A 294 1.54 -4.25 15.14
C HIS A 294 2.26 -5.52 15.59
N TYR A 295 2.78 -5.49 16.81
CA TYR A 295 3.35 -6.65 17.49
C TYR A 295 2.54 -6.94 18.76
N GLN A 296 2.09 -8.18 18.93
CA GLN A 296 1.30 -8.61 20.08
C GLN A 296 1.74 -9.99 20.60
N GLY A 297 1.23 -10.41 21.76
CA GLY A 297 1.49 -11.74 22.30
C GLY A 297 1.03 -12.85 21.34
N CYS A 298 1.90 -13.84 21.10
CA CYS A 298 1.72 -14.88 20.08
C CYS A 298 0.58 -15.87 20.35
N ASP A 299 0.08 -15.91 21.59
CA ASP A 299 -0.89 -16.91 22.05
C ASP A 299 -2.35 -16.51 21.80
N GLN A 300 -2.58 -15.37 21.14
CA GLN A 300 -3.94 -14.94 20.81
C GLN A 300 -4.47 -15.69 19.58
N PRO A 301 -5.74 -16.16 19.60
CA PRO A 301 -6.34 -16.77 18.43
C PRO A 301 -6.79 -15.69 17.44
N LEU A 302 -6.10 -15.55 16.32
CA LEU A 302 -6.42 -14.58 15.26
C LEU A 302 -6.67 -15.28 13.92
N ALA A 303 -7.24 -14.54 12.96
CA ALA A 303 -7.29 -14.99 11.57
C ALA A 303 -5.87 -15.03 10.99
N PHE A 304 -5.68 -15.67 9.85
CA PHE A 304 -4.38 -15.71 9.20
C PHE A 304 -4.50 -15.97 7.70
N VAL A 305 -3.49 -15.56 6.95
CA VAL A 305 -3.43 -15.75 5.48
C VAL A 305 -2.31 -16.69 5.15
N CYS A 306 -2.62 -17.85 4.57
CA CYS A 306 -1.61 -18.71 3.95
C CYS A 306 -1.40 -18.28 2.49
N ARG A 307 -0.21 -18.50 1.94
CA ARG A 307 0.07 -18.35 0.51
C ARG A 307 0.86 -19.52 -0.05
N THR A 308 0.76 -19.77 -1.35
CA THR A 308 1.58 -20.79 -2.01
C THR A 308 3.07 -20.43 -1.98
N ILE A 309 3.91 -21.46 -1.84
CA ILE A 309 5.38 -21.34 -1.91
C ILE A 309 5.79 -21.27 -3.40
N GLN A 310 6.74 -20.42 -3.76
CA GLN A 310 7.12 -20.10 -5.16
C GLN A 310 7.76 -21.27 -5.94
N ALA A 311 7.75 -22.49 -5.41
CA ALA A 311 8.25 -23.69 -6.07
C ALA A 311 7.14 -24.58 -6.67
N GLN A 312 5.86 -24.20 -6.55
CA GLN A 312 4.72 -25.01 -7.00
C GLN A 312 3.70 -24.20 -7.82
N SER A 313 4.16 -23.48 -8.84
CA SER A 313 3.33 -23.22 -10.01
C SER A 313 3.94 -23.97 -11.18
N ASP A 314 3.78 -25.29 -11.19
CA ASP A 314 3.95 -26.05 -12.41
C ASP A 314 2.97 -25.49 -13.43
N SER A 315 3.54 -24.95 -14.50
CA SER A 315 2.88 -24.53 -15.72
C SER A 315 2.33 -25.76 -16.46
N SER A 316 1.28 -26.37 -15.92
CA SER A 316 0.64 -27.55 -16.51
C SER A 316 -0.88 -27.51 -16.35
N ALA A 317 -1.49 -26.41 -16.81
CA ALA A 317 -2.85 -26.44 -17.33
C ALA A 317 -2.81 -25.96 -18.79
N ALA A 318 -2.46 -26.87 -19.69
CA ALA A 318 -2.70 -26.72 -21.12
C ALA A 318 -4.21 -26.85 -21.35
N GLY A 319 -4.91 -25.73 -21.58
CA GLY A 319 -6.35 -25.76 -21.83
C GLY A 319 -6.94 -24.43 -22.28
N ASP A 320 -6.53 -23.31 -21.70
CA ASP A 320 -7.11 -22.00 -22.05
C ASP A 320 -6.11 -21.15 -22.84
N ALA A 321 -6.07 -21.39 -24.16
CA ALA A 321 -5.42 -20.51 -25.11
C ALA A 321 -6.22 -19.20 -25.24
N ASN A 322 -6.07 -18.32 -24.25
CA ASN A 322 -6.27 -16.88 -24.42
C ASN A 322 -4.91 -16.22 -24.15
N PRO A 323 -4.23 -15.64 -25.17
CA PRO A 323 -2.88 -15.11 -24.99
C PRO A 323 -2.90 -14.03 -23.91
N SER A 324 -2.27 -14.34 -22.79
CA SER A 324 -2.23 -13.50 -21.61
C SER A 324 -1.55 -12.17 -21.94
N ALA A 325 -2.16 -11.08 -21.48
CA ALA A 325 -1.75 -9.68 -21.61
C ALA A 325 -0.29 -9.35 -21.21
N GLY A 326 0.47 -10.32 -20.71
CA GLY A 326 1.90 -10.23 -20.46
C GLY A 326 2.78 -10.40 -21.70
N SER A 327 2.26 -10.96 -22.81
CA SER A 327 3.07 -11.27 -24.00
C SER A 327 3.26 -10.09 -24.98
N LEU A 328 2.44 -9.04 -24.89
CA LEU A 328 2.64 -7.86 -25.74
C LEU A 328 3.76 -7.01 -25.17
N ALA A 329 4.86 -6.92 -25.90
CA ALA A 329 5.96 -6.02 -25.59
C ALA A 329 5.45 -4.57 -25.55
N PRO A 330 5.84 -3.76 -24.55
CA PRO A 330 5.55 -2.34 -24.54
C PRO A 330 6.02 -1.66 -25.82
N VAL A 331 5.20 -0.79 -26.40
CA VAL A 331 5.59 -0.03 -27.58
C VAL A 331 6.13 1.33 -27.13
N VAL A 332 7.29 1.70 -27.66
CA VAL A 332 7.81 3.06 -27.53
C VAL A 332 6.90 3.97 -28.36
N GLU A 333 6.13 4.82 -27.69
CA GLU A 333 5.21 5.74 -28.37
C GLU A 333 5.90 7.07 -28.73
N ALA A 334 6.76 7.56 -27.83
CA ALA A 334 7.50 8.79 -28.04
C ALA A 334 8.73 8.84 -27.14
N SER A 335 9.71 9.65 -27.51
CA SER A 335 10.81 9.99 -26.62
C SER A 335 11.25 11.42 -26.78
N ARG A 336 11.99 11.94 -25.79
CA ARG A 336 12.60 13.27 -25.85
C ARG A 336 13.85 13.34 -24.98
N LEU A 337 14.77 14.22 -25.37
CA LEU A 337 15.86 14.66 -24.52
C LEU A 337 15.34 15.78 -23.60
N GLY A 338 15.55 15.65 -22.28
CA GLY A 338 15.36 16.74 -21.33
C GLY A 338 16.51 17.75 -21.41
N ALA A 339 16.32 18.96 -20.91
CA ALA A 339 17.45 19.89 -20.78
C ALA A 339 18.48 19.39 -19.75
N ASP A 340 18.07 18.47 -18.85
CA ASP A 340 18.91 17.69 -17.94
C ASP A 340 19.82 16.66 -18.62
N GLY A 341 19.79 16.63 -19.97
CA GLY A 341 20.58 15.71 -20.77
C GLY A 341 20.11 14.26 -20.68
N ARG A 342 19.04 13.96 -19.94
CA ARG A 342 18.51 12.60 -19.82
C ARG A 342 17.45 12.35 -20.88
N HIS A 343 17.36 11.11 -21.31
CA HIS A 343 16.39 10.72 -22.32
C HIS A 343 15.15 10.12 -21.66
N TYR A 344 13.99 10.67 -22.00
CA TYR A 344 12.69 10.27 -21.50
C TYR A 344 11.95 9.52 -22.60
N THR A 345 11.45 8.34 -22.28
CA THR A 345 10.76 7.46 -23.23
C THR A 345 9.38 7.13 -22.69
N LEU A 346 8.35 7.49 -23.45
CA LEU A 346 6.96 7.12 -23.21
C LEU A 346 6.71 5.71 -23.76
N TYR A 347 6.27 4.83 -22.87
CA TYR A 347 5.80 3.50 -23.19
C TYR A 347 4.29 3.44 -23.06
N SER A 348 3.64 2.92 -24.09
CA SER A 348 2.19 2.94 -24.23
C SER A 348 1.73 1.87 -25.23
N GLY A 349 0.45 1.88 -25.57
CA GLY A 349 -0.14 0.93 -26.52
C GLY A 349 -1.59 0.55 -26.15
N PRO A 350 -2.15 -0.47 -26.81
CA PRO A 350 -3.48 -0.98 -26.48
C PRO A 350 -3.57 -1.41 -25.01
N GLY A 351 -4.78 -1.47 -24.44
CA GLY A 351 -4.99 -1.61 -22.99
C GLY A 351 -4.22 -2.76 -22.30
N LEU A 352 -3.86 -3.81 -23.03
CA LEU A 352 -3.06 -4.94 -22.53
C LEU A 352 -1.54 -4.65 -22.48
N ALA A 353 -1.02 -3.79 -23.36
CA ALA A 353 0.38 -3.34 -23.36
C ALA A 353 0.67 -2.33 -22.22
N ARG A 354 -0.38 -1.65 -21.72
CA ARG A 354 -0.31 -0.78 -20.54
C ARG A 354 -0.01 -1.59 -19.27
N ARG A 355 0.70 -0.97 -18.33
CA ARG A 355 1.24 -1.64 -17.14
C ARG A 355 0.73 -1.00 -15.85
N PHE A 356 0.73 -1.82 -14.80
CA PHE A 356 0.55 -1.37 -13.43
C PHE A 356 1.80 -0.63 -12.95
N HIS A 357 1.68 0.19 -11.90
CA HIS A 357 2.79 1.01 -11.45
C HIS A 357 4.06 0.18 -11.18
N ARG A 358 3.91 -0.96 -10.50
CA ARG A 358 5.03 -1.85 -10.22
C ARG A 358 5.67 -2.43 -11.49
N ALA A 359 4.85 -2.94 -12.40
CA ALA A 359 5.32 -3.50 -13.67
C ALA A 359 5.98 -2.44 -14.57
N ALA A 360 5.55 -1.18 -14.51
CA ALA A 360 6.21 -0.06 -15.18
C ALA A 360 7.60 0.21 -14.57
N LEU A 361 7.71 0.22 -13.24
CA LEU A 361 8.97 0.40 -12.53
C LEU A 361 9.97 -0.73 -12.82
N ASP A 362 9.50 -1.98 -12.74
CA ASP A 362 10.32 -3.17 -13.04
C ASP A 362 10.76 -3.15 -14.51
N TYR A 363 9.88 -2.75 -15.42
CA TYR A 363 10.22 -2.61 -16.84
C TYR A 363 11.30 -1.55 -17.06
N CYS A 364 11.14 -0.33 -16.53
CA CYS A 364 12.18 0.71 -16.67
C CYS A 364 13.51 0.23 -16.08
N THR A 365 13.48 -0.44 -14.94
CA THR A 365 14.68 -1.00 -14.30
C THR A 365 15.35 -2.06 -15.18
N SER A 366 14.56 -2.95 -15.79
CA SER A 366 15.04 -4.04 -16.66
C SER A 366 15.79 -3.56 -17.91
N ILE A 367 15.52 -2.33 -18.35
CA ILE A 367 16.18 -1.70 -19.50
C ILE A 367 17.26 -0.68 -19.09
N GLY A 368 17.73 -0.75 -17.83
CA GLY A 368 18.76 0.16 -17.31
C GLY A 368 18.31 1.60 -17.09
N GLN A 369 16.99 1.84 -17.10
CA GLN A 369 16.38 3.15 -16.88
C GLN A 369 15.73 3.20 -15.48
N GLU A 370 15.09 4.32 -15.19
CA GLU A 370 14.23 4.48 -14.02
C GLU A 370 12.86 5.00 -14.46
N LEU A 371 11.83 4.75 -13.65
CA LEU A 371 10.54 5.41 -13.86
C LEU A 371 10.75 6.91 -13.64
N SER A 372 10.33 7.74 -14.60
CA SER A 372 10.57 9.18 -14.55
C SER A 372 9.95 9.77 -13.29
N PRO A 373 10.70 10.50 -12.46
CA PRO A 373 10.10 11.31 -11.40
C PRO A 373 9.23 12.41 -12.00
N TYR A 374 8.38 13.00 -11.17
CA TYR A 374 7.56 14.16 -11.57
C TYR A 374 7.98 15.43 -10.87
N ASP A 375 8.38 15.33 -9.60
CA ASP A 375 9.01 16.41 -8.86
C ASP A 375 10.45 15.99 -8.57
N ASP A 376 11.39 16.42 -9.42
CA ASP A 376 12.82 16.28 -9.13
C ASP A 376 13.15 17.22 -7.96
N ILE A 377 13.15 16.71 -6.73
CA ILE A 377 13.93 17.34 -5.66
C ILE A 377 15.28 16.62 -5.66
N ASP A 378 16.20 17.09 -6.50
CA ASP A 378 17.62 16.81 -6.30
C ASP A 378 18.13 17.78 -5.21
N PRO A 379 18.47 17.29 -4.00
CA PRO A 379 19.00 18.15 -2.94
C PRO A 379 20.38 18.73 -3.30
N ALA A 380 21.09 18.13 -4.26
CA ALA A 380 22.42 18.54 -4.67
C ALA A 380 22.39 19.61 -5.77
N ASN A 381 21.29 19.77 -6.51
CA ASN A 381 21.21 20.75 -7.59
C ASN A 381 19.80 21.38 -7.74
N PRO A 382 19.49 22.40 -6.92
CA PRO A 382 18.18 23.06 -6.90
C PRO A 382 17.90 23.96 -8.12
N THR A 383 18.65 23.85 -9.21
CA THR A 383 18.38 24.58 -10.46
C THR A 383 17.74 23.71 -11.55
N TYR A 384 17.72 22.39 -11.36
CA TYR A 384 17.13 21.42 -12.29
C TYR A 384 15.69 21.03 -11.95
N PHE A 385 14.96 21.95 -11.31
CA PHE A 385 13.54 21.74 -11.02
C PHE A 385 12.72 21.80 -12.30
N GLY A 386 12.06 20.69 -12.63
CA GLY A 386 10.90 20.69 -13.51
C GLY A 386 11.11 20.08 -14.89
N ASP A 387 12.29 19.53 -15.20
CA ASP A 387 12.51 18.94 -16.51
C ASP A 387 11.85 17.58 -16.66
N ALA A 388 11.89 16.72 -15.63
CA ALA A 388 11.12 15.49 -15.63
C ALA A 388 9.61 15.78 -15.64
N ARG A 389 9.16 16.81 -14.89
CA ARG A 389 7.78 17.28 -14.94
C ARG A 389 7.37 17.71 -16.35
N ASN A 390 8.19 18.53 -16.99
CA ASN A 390 7.99 19.02 -18.35
C ASN A 390 8.03 17.85 -19.34
N ALA A 391 8.91 16.86 -19.14
CA ALA A 391 8.98 15.67 -19.95
C ALA A 391 7.72 14.82 -19.86
N VAL A 392 7.26 14.51 -18.65
CA VAL A 392 6.00 13.80 -18.41
C VAL A 392 4.81 14.61 -18.97
N THR A 393 4.78 15.91 -18.75
CA THR A 393 3.71 16.81 -19.25
C THR A 393 3.68 16.83 -20.78
N GLN A 394 4.83 16.93 -21.44
CA GLN A 394 4.89 16.92 -22.90
C GLN A 394 4.63 15.55 -23.49
N LEU A 395 5.14 14.47 -22.90
CA LEU A 395 4.96 13.12 -23.42
C LEU A 395 3.51 12.66 -23.22
N CYS A 396 3.00 12.74 -21.99
CA CYS A 396 1.68 12.23 -21.62
C CYS A 396 0.57 13.27 -21.84
N GLY A 397 0.81 14.54 -21.51
CA GLY A 397 -0.20 15.60 -21.58
C GLY A 397 -0.59 15.99 -23.00
N SER A 398 0.38 16.10 -23.91
CA SER A 398 0.09 16.40 -25.33
C SER A 398 -0.76 15.31 -26.00
N ARG A 399 -0.71 14.07 -25.48
CA ARG A 399 -1.42 12.90 -25.98
C ARG A 399 -2.67 12.54 -25.17
N LYS A 400 -3.00 13.33 -24.14
CA LYS A 400 -4.12 13.05 -23.22
C LYS A 400 -4.05 11.67 -22.56
N LEU A 401 -2.84 11.16 -22.34
CA LEU A 401 -2.59 9.88 -21.72
C LEU A 401 -2.51 10.00 -20.20
N THR A 402 -2.98 8.95 -19.53
CA THR A 402 -2.69 8.75 -18.11
C THR A 402 -1.36 8.00 -18.00
N CYS A 403 -0.45 8.46 -17.13
CA CYS A 403 0.91 7.92 -17.03
C CYS A 403 1.35 7.68 -15.59
N TRP A 404 2.01 6.55 -15.33
CA TRP A 404 2.78 6.38 -14.09
C TRP A 404 4.03 7.23 -14.08
N TYR A 405 4.34 7.82 -12.93
CA TYR A 405 5.60 8.50 -12.65
C TYR A 405 6.11 8.13 -11.25
N LEU A 406 7.41 8.30 -11.03
CA LEU A 406 8.06 7.98 -9.76
C LEU A 406 7.77 9.06 -8.71
N GLY A 407 7.25 8.64 -7.57
CA GLY A 407 7.02 9.51 -6.42
C GLY A 407 6.72 8.69 -5.16
N ILE A 408 6.61 9.38 -4.02
CA ILE A 408 6.33 8.73 -2.73
C ILE A 408 4.94 8.10 -2.77
N SER A 409 4.87 6.78 -2.61
CA SER A 409 3.60 6.06 -2.49
C SER A 409 3.07 6.19 -1.07
N VAL A 410 1.79 6.53 -0.90
CA VAL A 410 1.16 6.76 0.41
C VAL A 410 -0.06 5.85 0.55
N GLY A 411 -0.09 4.98 1.55
CA GLY A 411 -1.26 4.14 1.84
C GLY A 411 -1.68 3.17 0.72
N GLY A 412 -0.73 2.71 -0.11
CA GLY A 412 -1.02 1.87 -1.28
C GLY A 412 -1.54 2.64 -2.50
N LEU A 413 -1.43 3.98 -2.47
CA LEU A 413 -1.63 4.83 -3.63
C LEU A 413 -0.29 5.15 -4.28
N CYS A 414 -0.26 5.09 -5.60
CA CYS A 414 0.86 5.40 -6.47
C CYS A 414 0.59 6.71 -7.23
N ASN A 415 1.68 7.34 -7.63
CA ASN A 415 1.66 8.63 -8.29
C ASN A 415 1.35 8.49 -9.78
N ILE A 416 0.31 9.17 -10.24
CA ILE A 416 -0.17 9.08 -11.62
C ILE A 416 -0.40 10.48 -12.20
N TYR A 417 0.04 10.68 -13.43
CA TYR A 417 -0.20 11.91 -14.19
C TYR A 417 -1.41 11.73 -15.09
N SER A 418 -2.32 12.70 -15.10
CA SER A 418 -3.49 12.76 -15.98
C SER A 418 -3.22 13.76 -17.11
N GLY A 419 -3.10 13.26 -18.34
CA GLY A 419 -2.96 14.14 -19.51
C GLY A 419 -4.23 14.92 -19.85
N ALA A 420 -5.39 14.53 -19.30
CA ALA A 420 -6.64 15.24 -19.50
C ALA A 420 -6.58 16.68 -18.95
N ASP A 421 -6.11 16.82 -17.71
CA ASP A 421 -6.06 18.06 -16.92
C ASP A 421 -4.62 18.55 -16.64
N ASN A 422 -3.61 17.81 -17.09
CA ASN A 422 -2.18 18.06 -16.88
C ASN A 422 -1.76 18.14 -15.41
N ARG A 423 -2.28 17.25 -14.56
CA ARG A 423 -1.97 17.20 -13.12
C ARG A 423 -1.57 15.81 -12.63
N GLY A 424 -0.80 15.80 -11.54
CA GLY A 424 -0.45 14.59 -10.79
C GLY A 424 -1.49 14.27 -9.71
N TYR A 425 -1.76 13.00 -9.50
CA TYR A 425 -2.73 12.47 -8.54
C TYR A 425 -2.16 11.25 -7.81
N LEU A 426 -2.71 10.94 -6.64
CA LEU A 426 -2.51 9.66 -5.96
C LEU A 426 -3.68 8.72 -6.28
N GLN A 427 -3.37 7.55 -6.83
CA GLN A 427 -4.37 6.57 -7.25
C GLN A 427 -3.91 5.15 -6.93
N GLY A 428 -4.83 4.19 -6.92
CA GLY A 428 -4.49 2.78 -6.68
C GLY A 428 -3.44 2.28 -7.68
N CYS A 429 -2.35 1.66 -7.19
CA CYS A 429 -1.21 1.19 -8.00
C CYS A 429 -1.56 0.12 -9.06
N SER A 430 -2.78 -0.39 -9.03
CA SER A 430 -3.29 -1.48 -9.87
C SER A 430 -3.97 -1.01 -11.15
N GLN A 431 -3.82 0.25 -11.57
CA GLN A 431 -4.32 0.73 -12.86
C GLN A 431 -3.36 0.38 -14.02
N ARG A 432 -3.88 -0.06 -15.17
CA ARG A 432 -3.08 -0.23 -16.39
C ARG A 432 -3.05 1.08 -17.16
N VAL A 433 -1.94 1.79 -17.07
CA VAL A 433 -1.76 3.04 -17.80
C VAL A 433 -0.42 3.06 -18.52
N SER A 434 -0.19 4.10 -19.32
CA SER A 434 1.11 4.34 -19.96
C SER A 434 2.13 4.75 -18.88
N TRP A 435 3.41 4.84 -19.21
CA TRP A 435 4.42 5.28 -18.26
C TRP A 435 5.62 5.88 -18.98
N VAL A 436 6.39 6.70 -18.27
CA VAL A 436 7.59 7.33 -18.81
C VAL A 436 8.81 6.77 -18.08
N CYS A 437 9.73 6.15 -18.81
CA CYS A 437 11.05 5.84 -18.28
C CYS A 437 12.02 6.97 -18.62
N ARG A 438 13.10 7.09 -17.83
CA ARG A 438 14.16 8.10 -17.97
C ARG A 438 15.52 7.42 -17.81
N THR A 439 16.52 7.83 -18.58
CA THR A 439 17.91 7.39 -18.34
C THR A 439 18.40 7.90 -16.98
N ARG A 440 19.16 7.06 -16.26
CA ARG A 440 19.70 7.45 -14.94
C ARG A 440 20.74 8.55 -15.05
N ASP A 441 21.57 8.47 -16.09
CA ASP A 441 22.62 9.44 -16.35
C ASP A 441 22.26 10.36 -17.51
N ALA A 442 22.77 11.59 -17.43
CA ALA A 442 22.73 12.52 -18.55
C ALA A 442 23.58 11.94 -19.67
N ILE A 443 23.03 11.90 -20.88
CA ILE A 443 23.76 11.52 -22.08
C ILE A 443 24.82 12.61 -22.28
N ALA A 444 26.09 12.20 -22.23
CA ALA A 444 27.19 13.12 -22.48
C ALA A 444 26.96 13.81 -23.83
N PRO A 445 27.09 15.15 -23.92
CA PRO A 445 26.97 15.84 -25.19
C PRO A 445 28.03 15.25 -26.13
N ALA A 446 27.60 14.76 -27.30
CA ALA A 446 28.48 14.19 -28.29
C ALA A 446 29.62 15.19 -28.58
N THR A 447 30.83 14.86 -28.13
CA THR A 447 32.02 15.67 -28.37
C THR A 447 32.20 15.77 -29.88
N PRO A 448 32.37 16.98 -30.46
CA PRO A 448 32.62 17.12 -31.89
C PRO A 448 33.88 16.32 -32.27
N ALA A 449 33.74 15.45 -33.28
CA ALA A 449 34.74 14.45 -33.65
C ALA A 449 36.11 15.10 -33.99
N PRO A 450 37.21 14.65 -33.37
CA PRO A 450 38.55 15.07 -33.79
C PRO A 450 38.99 14.31 -35.07
N SER A 451 39.63 15.06 -35.97
CA SER A 451 40.21 14.57 -37.25
C SER A 451 41.22 13.42 -37.08
N PRO A 452 41.38 12.55 -38.10
CA PRO A 452 42.06 11.26 -37.96
C PRO A 452 43.59 11.37 -38.06
N SER A 453 44.31 10.70 -37.16
CA SER A 453 45.69 10.23 -37.38
C SER A 453 46.05 9.07 -36.44
N PRO A 454 47.04 8.23 -36.82
CA PRO A 454 46.88 6.77 -36.78
C PRO A 454 47.40 6.10 -35.50
N SER A 455 46.81 4.92 -35.27
CA SER A 455 47.08 3.93 -34.21
C SER A 455 48.48 3.29 -34.31
N PRO A 456 48.97 2.62 -33.24
CA PRO A 456 48.58 1.21 -32.99
C PRO A 456 48.34 0.78 -31.52
N SER A 457 47.27 0.00 -31.32
CA SER A 457 46.97 -1.20 -30.49
C SER A 457 47.97 -1.77 -29.43
N PRO A 458 47.55 -2.71 -28.54
CA PRO A 458 46.28 -2.83 -27.79
C PRO A 458 46.45 -3.30 -26.32
N SER A 459 45.44 -3.09 -25.46
CA SER A 459 45.22 -3.96 -24.27
C SER A 459 43.79 -3.85 -23.71
N PRO A 460 43.19 -4.96 -23.26
CA PRO A 460 41.76 -5.04 -22.97
C PRO A 460 41.44 -4.57 -21.54
N SER A 461 40.44 -3.70 -21.39
CA SER A 461 39.77 -3.45 -20.11
C SER A 461 38.44 -4.18 -20.10
N PRO A 462 38.07 -4.89 -19.02
CA PRO A 462 36.81 -5.61 -18.95
C PRO A 462 35.65 -4.64 -18.68
N ASP A 463 34.56 -4.85 -19.42
CA ASP A 463 33.28 -4.15 -19.30
C ASP A 463 32.69 -4.28 -17.90
N ALA A 464 32.26 -3.15 -17.35
CA ALA A 464 31.62 -3.04 -16.05
C ALA A 464 30.17 -2.59 -16.24
N ASP A 465 29.27 -3.51 -16.62
CA ASP A 465 27.82 -3.22 -16.62
C ASP A 465 26.98 -4.50 -16.51
N SER A 466 26.84 -4.99 -15.27
CA SER A 466 25.69 -5.78 -14.76
C SER A 466 26.05 -6.26 -13.36
N ASP A 467 25.50 -5.65 -12.30
CA ASP A 467 25.78 -6.10 -10.93
C ASP A 467 24.57 -5.96 -9.99
N ASP A 468 23.52 -6.72 -10.30
CA ASP A 468 22.61 -7.31 -9.30
C ASP A 468 22.85 -8.84 -9.24
N GLY A 469 24.10 -9.25 -9.46
CA GLY A 469 24.56 -10.60 -9.24
C GLY A 469 24.75 -10.90 -7.74
N PRO A 470 24.91 -12.18 -7.36
CA PRO A 470 25.35 -12.53 -6.02
C PRO A 470 26.66 -11.78 -5.70
N ILE A 471 26.70 -11.10 -4.54
CA ILE A 471 27.84 -10.30 -4.09
C ILE A 471 29.13 -11.11 -4.29
N PRO A 472 30.02 -10.69 -5.20
CA PRO A 472 31.27 -11.40 -5.42
C PRO A 472 32.04 -11.43 -4.10
N VAL A 473 32.47 -12.63 -3.69
CA VAL A 473 33.34 -12.75 -2.51
C VAL A 473 34.66 -12.07 -2.86
N LEU A 474 34.92 -10.93 -2.24
CA LEU A 474 36.16 -10.21 -2.45
C LEU A 474 37.33 -10.98 -1.83
N PRO A 475 38.52 -10.95 -2.45
CA PRO A 475 39.71 -11.48 -1.82
C PRO A 475 39.96 -10.72 -0.51
N SER A 476 40.44 -11.43 0.51
CA SER A 476 40.55 -10.97 1.92
C SER A 476 41.44 -9.75 2.14
N ASN A 477 42.09 -9.24 1.09
CA ASN A 477 42.97 -8.08 1.10
C ASN A 477 42.32 -6.78 0.60
N VAL A 478 41.09 -6.80 0.07
CA VAL A 478 40.42 -5.57 -0.40
C VAL A 478 39.81 -4.81 0.77
N THR A 479 40.51 -3.76 1.19
CA THR A 479 40.07 -2.87 2.28
C THR A 479 39.66 -1.48 1.80
N THR A 480 39.74 -1.20 0.50
CA THR A 480 39.43 0.12 -0.06
C THR A 480 38.54 0.02 -1.28
N TYR A 481 37.68 1.02 -1.47
CA TYR A 481 36.82 1.20 -2.63
C TYR A 481 36.84 2.67 -3.04
N THR A 482 36.97 2.97 -4.32
CA THR A 482 36.87 4.35 -4.82
C THR A 482 35.54 4.49 -5.54
N GLY A 483 34.70 5.43 -5.09
CA GLY A 483 33.41 5.70 -5.69
C GLY A 483 33.58 6.16 -7.14
N PRO A 484 33.01 5.46 -8.14
CA PRO A 484 33.18 5.82 -9.54
C PRO A 484 32.50 7.15 -9.90
N ASN A 485 31.47 7.54 -9.15
CA ASN A 485 30.67 8.73 -9.43
C ASN A 485 31.02 9.91 -8.52
N ASP A 486 31.38 9.66 -7.26
CA ASP A 486 31.71 10.70 -6.28
C ASP A 486 33.22 10.92 -6.09
N GLY A 487 34.07 10.07 -6.69
CA GLY A 487 35.52 10.15 -6.62
C GLY A 487 36.10 9.95 -5.22
N ARG A 488 35.27 9.56 -4.24
CA ARG A 488 35.69 9.46 -2.84
C ARG A 488 36.31 8.12 -2.54
N LEU A 489 37.30 8.14 -1.66
CA LEU A 489 37.90 6.93 -1.12
C LEU A 489 37.09 6.42 0.08
N TYR A 490 36.74 5.15 0.04
CA TYR A 490 36.12 4.41 1.11
C TYR A 490 37.12 3.37 1.64
N ARG A 491 37.20 3.21 2.95
CA ARG A 491 38.10 2.23 3.59
C ARG A 491 37.40 1.47 4.69
N LEU A 492 37.47 0.15 4.62
CA LEU A 492 37.04 -0.78 5.66
C LEU A 492 38.11 -0.89 6.75
N TYR A 493 37.68 -0.76 7.99
CA TYR A 493 38.50 -1.00 9.16
C TYR A 493 38.06 -2.31 9.82
N ALA A 494 38.89 -3.35 9.63
CA ALA A 494 38.62 -4.72 10.07
C ALA A 494 39.59 -5.26 11.15
N GLY A 495 39.31 -6.44 11.69
CA GLY A 495 40.16 -7.13 12.67
C GLY A 495 40.26 -6.43 14.04
N ASP A 496 41.48 -6.10 14.46
CA ASP A 496 41.77 -5.46 15.75
C ASP A 496 41.35 -3.99 15.81
N THR A 497 40.96 -3.41 14.66
CA THR A 497 40.49 -2.03 14.58
C THR A 497 39.02 -1.86 14.94
N ARG A 498 38.31 -2.91 15.39
CA ARG A 498 36.89 -2.85 15.78
C ARG A 498 36.63 -1.83 16.89
N ARG A 499 35.56 -1.05 16.73
CA ARG A 499 35.20 0.08 17.61
C ARG A 499 33.70 0.11 17.87
N ASN A 500 33.31 0.71 18.99
CA ASN A 500 31.93 1.12 19.20
C ASN A 500 31.57 2.26 18.23
N PHE A 501 30.29 2.59 18.10
CA PHE A 501 29.83 3.55 17.08
C PHE A 501 30.50 4.93 17.24
N THR A 502 30.53 5.45 18.47
CA THR A 502 31.11 6.76 18.80
C THR A 502 32.61 6.81 18.49
N ASP A 503 33.35 5.77 18.88
CA ASP A 503 34.79 5.65 18.63
C ASP A 503 35.08 5.48 17.13
N ALA A 504 34.22 4.76 16.38
CA ALA A 504 34.34 4.62 14.93
C ALA A 504 34.14 5.96 14.23
N GLN A 505 33.13 6.74 14.63
CA GLN A 505 32.87 8.07 14.09
C GLN A 505 34.02 9.03 14.38
N ALA A 506 34.49 9.07 15.64
CA ALA A 506 35.63 9.88 16.05
C ALA A 506 36.92 9.49 15.31
N PHE A 507 37.14 8.20 15.10
CA PHE A 507 38.27 7.69 14.34
C PHE A 507 38.23 8.10 12.86
N CYS A 508 37.07 7.99 12.19
CA CYS A 508 36.97 8.45 10.80
C CYS A 508 37.20 9.97 10.68
N LEU A 509 36.70 10.75 11.64
CA LEU A 509 36.91 12.20 11.69
C LEU A 509 38.39 12.56 11.91
N SER A 510 39.09 11.90 12.84
CA SER A 510 40.51 12.17 13.09
C SER A 510 41.41 11.77 11.91
N ALA A 511 40.97 10.80 11.11
CA ALA A 511 41.64 10.40 9.88
C ALA A 511 41.35 11.33 8.68
N GLY A 512 40.62 12.43 8.87
CA GLY A 512 40.27 13.38 7.79
C GLY A 512 39.11 12.90 6.91
N GLY A 513 38.28 11.99 7.40
CA GLY A 513 37.08 11.49 6.73
C GLY A 513 35.84 11.62 7.61
N ALA A 514 34.82 10.82 7.29
CA ALA A 514 33.64 10.63 8.11
C ALA A 514 33.21 9.16 8.03
N LEU A 515 32.39 8.71 8.97
CA LEU A 515 31.77 7.39 8.85
C LEU A 515 30.93 7.36 7.55
N SER A 516 30.98 6.26 6.80
CA SER A 516 30.37 6.17 5.47
C SER A 516 28.84 6.15 5.59
N PRO A 517 28.11 7.05 4.91
CA PRO A 517 26.65 7.06 4.94
C PRO A 517 26.08 5.85 4.19
N TYR A 518 24.97 5.33 4.70
CA TYR A 518 24.23 4.26 4.05
C TYR A 518 22.77 4.66 4.01
N ASN A 519 22.24 4.94 2.82
CA ASN A 519 20.85 5.33 2.65
C ASN A 519 20.04 4.12 2.21
N ARG A 520 19.18 3.61 3.09
CA ARG A 520 18.29 2.48 2.79
C ARG A 520 17.22 2.85 1.76
N ALA A 521 16.76 4.09 1.74
CA ALA A 521 15.73 4.59 0.83
C ALA A 521 16.27 4.87 -0.58
N ASN A 522 17.59 5.04 -0.73
CA ASN A 522 18.25 5.22 -2.01
C ASN A 522 19.53 4.34 -2.09
N PRO A 523 19.38 3.06 -2.47
CA PRO A 523 20.48 2.10 -2.47
C PRO A 523 21.52 2.31 -3.59
N VAL A 524 21.41 3.40 -4.36
CA VAL A 524 22.15 3.59 -5.62
C VAL A 524 23.39 4.49 -5.46
N GLY A 525 23.66 5.02 -4.26
CA GLY A 525 24.82 5.87 -4.00
C GLY A 525 26.16 5.12 -3.90
N ASP A 526 27.26 5.78 -4.26
CA ASP A 526 28.63 5.23 -4.12
C ASP A 526 28.98 4.80 -2.71
N SER A 527 28.43 5.46 -1.70
CA SER A 527 28.61 5.06 -0.30
C SER A 527 27.88 3.76 0.03
N VAL A 528 26.72 3.49 -0.60
CA VAL A 528 25.99 2.23 -0.46
C VAL A 528 26.73 1.12 -1.20
N ARG A 529 27.23 1.39 -2.42
CA ARG A 529 28.09 0.46 -3.16
C ARG A 529 29.36 0.13 -2.37
N ALA A 530 30.05 1.14 -1.87
CA ALA A 530 31.24 0.97 -1.03
C ALA A 530 30.96 0.08 0.19
N VAL A 531 29.86 0.31 0.92
CA VAL A 531 29.49 -0.50 2.08
C VAL A 531 29.09 -1.93 1.66
N ARG A 532 28.34 -2.11 0.56
CA ARG A 532 28.02 -3.44 0.00
C ARG A 532 29.27 -4.23 -0.35
N THR A 533 30.14 -3.62 -1.12
CA THR A 533 31.40 -4.19 -1.57
C THR A 533 32.30 -4.49 -0.38
N LEU A 534 32.59 -3.51 0.47
CA LEU A 534 33.54 -3.68 1.57
C LEU A 534 32.99 -4.57 2.69
N CYS A 535 31.79 -4.31 3.20
CA CYS A 535 31.25 -5.06 4.35
C CYS A 535 30.62 -6.39 3.93
N GLY A 536 29.85 -6.40 2.84
CA GLY A 536 29.28 -7.64 2.29
C GLY A 536 30.35 -8.56 1.72
N GLY A 537 31.30 -8.02 0.95
CA GLY A 537 32.42 -8.80 0.41
C GLY A 537 33.33 -9.38 1.48
N ALA A 538 33.59 -8.64 2.57
CA ALA A 538 34.33 -9.15 3.73
C ALA A 538 33.48 -10.02 4.67
N ARG A 539 32.20 -10.27 4.34
CA ARG A 539 31.23 -11.01 5.15
C ARG A 539 31.21 -10.56 6.62
N THR A 540 31.09 -9.26 6.83
CA THR A 540 31.20 -8.67 8.15
C THR A 540 30.15 -7.62 8.44
N THR A 541 29.97 -7.30 9.73
CA THR A 541 29.03 -6.28 10.23
C THR A 541 29.75 -4.95 10.39
N CYS A 542 29.19 -3.88 9.83
CA CYS A 542 29.80 -2.56 9.81
C CYS A 542 28.89 -1.46 10.38
N TRP A 543 29.46 -0.54 11.17
CA TRP A 543 28.83 0.74 11.44
C TRP A 543 28.75 1.60 10.18
N VAL A 544 27.63 2.31 10.02
CA VAL A 544 27.37 3.25 8.93
C VAL A 544 26.85 4.57 9.48
N ASN A 545 26.99 5.66 8.72
CA ASN A 545 26.59 6.99 9.18
C ASN A 545 25.13 7.29 8.80
N GLU A 546 24.22 6.93 9.69
CA GLU A 546 22.79 7.24 9.61
C GLU A 546 22.32 7.79 10.96
N ARG A 547 21.07 8.26 11.04
CA ARG A 547 20.51 8.83 12.26
C ARG A 547 20.39 7.76 13.35
N THR A 548 20.96 8.03 14.52
CA THR A 548 20.77 7.22 15.73
C THR A 548 19.33 7.36 16.24
N VAL A 549 18.78 6.27 16.76
CA VAL A 549 17.42 6.23 17.32
C VAL A 549 17.52 5.99 18.81
N THR A 550 16.81 6.77 19.61
CA THR A 550 16.72 6.57 21.05
C THR A 550 15.32 6.06 21.39
N GLU A 551 15.24 4.89 22.01
CA GLU A 551 13.98 4.28 22.42
C GLU A 551 14.12 3.82 23.88
N HIS A 552 13.19 4.22 24.75
CA HIS A 552 13.20 3.87 26.18
C HIS A 552 14.49 4.24 26.95
N GLY A 553 15.23 5.25 26.48
CA GLY A 553 16.50 5.69 27.09
C GLY A 553 17.75 4.97 26.56
N ASP A 554 17.56 3.92 25.76
CA ASP A 554 18.65 3.22 25.08
C ASP A 554 18.91 3.83 23.70
N SER A 555 20.19 3.97 23.35
CA SER A 555 20.63 4.48 22.05
C SER A 555 20.96 3.33 21.11
N PHE A 556 20.28 3.31 19.96
CA PHE A 556 20.51 2.37 18.88
C PHE A 556 21.22 3.05 17.72
N CYS A 557 22.30 2.42 17.28
CA CYS A 557 23.16 2.87 16.22
C CYS A 557 22.96 2.03 14.95
N PRO A 558 23.01 2.67 13.77
CA PRO A 558 22.77 2.00 12.50
C PRO A 558 23.99 1.19 12.08
N MET A 559 23.76 -0.07 11.73
CA MET A 559 24.76 -0.99 11.19
C MET A 559 24.25 -1.70 9.95
N VAL A 560 25.17 -2.22 9.15
CA VAL A 560 24.88 -3.06 8.00
C VAL A 560 25.46 -4.45 8.27
N SER A 561 24.64 -5.50 8.10
CA SER A 561 25.06 -6.88 8.31
C SER A 561 25.97 -7.40 7.20
N GLN A 562 26.53 -8.60 7.42
CA GLN A 562 27.27 -9.35 6.40
C GLN A 562 26.45 -9.65 5.13
N GLU A 563 25.11 -9.63 5.22
CA GLU A 563 24.19 -9.79 4.09
C GLU A 563 23.79 -8.45 3.45
N VAL A 564 24.43 -7.37 3.88
CA VAL A 564 24.15 -5.98 3.49
C VAL A 564 22.70 -5.54 3.77
N LYS A 565 22.15 -5.99 4.89
CA LYS A 565 20.87 -5.51 5.42
C LYS A 565 21.13 -4.51 6.53
N ALA A 566 20.40 -3.38 6.52
CA ALA A 566 20.51 -2.37 7.56
C ALA A 566 19.73 -2.78 8.82
N TYR A 567 20.36 -2.64 9.98
CA TYR A 567 19.83 -2.94 11.30
C TYR A 567 20.22 -1.85 12.31
N TRP A 568 19.54 -1.87 13.46
CA TRP A 568 19.79 -0.98 14.59
C TRP A 568 20.25 -1.86 15.75
N GLN A 569 21.37 -1.52 16.36
CA GLN A 569 21.95 -2.26 17.49
C GLN A 569 22.47 -1.31 18.56
N GLY A 570 22.66 -1.83 19.78
CA GLY A 570 23.25 -1.05 20.86
C GLY A 570 24.61 -0.46 20.46
N CYS A 571 24.78 0.85 20.65
CA CYS A 571 25.95 1.59 20.17
C CYS A 571 27.30 1.16 20.77
N SER A 572 27.28 0.38 21.87
CA SER A 572 28.47 -0.07 22.61
C SER A 572 29.20 -1.25 21.97
N GLN A 573 28.58 -1.94 20.99
CA GLN A 573 29.18 -3.12 20.36
C GLN A 573 30.44 -2.74 19.55
N ARG A 574 31.51 -3.53 19.70
CA ARG A 574 32.74 -3.33 18.92
C ARG A 574 32.70 -4.12 17.62
N ILE A 575 32.29 -3.46 16.55
CA ILE A 575 32.22 -4.05 15.21
C ILE A 575 33.10 -3.28 14.22
N HIS A 576 33.09 -3.72 12.96
CA HIS A 576 33.85 -3.09 11.89
C HIS A 576 33.16 -1.81 11.44
N PHE A 577 33.81 -1.02 10.59
CA PHE A 577 33.21 0.21 10.07
C PHE A 577 33.89 0.65 8.79
N VAL A 578 33.19 1.46 8.00
CA VAL A 578 33.71 2.02 6.75
C VAL A 578 33.84 3.53 6.92
N CYS A 579 35.04 4.07 6.71
CA CYS A 579 35.22 5.52 6.61
C CYS A 579 35.15 5.95 5.13
N ARG A 580 34.65 7.16 4.91
CA ARG A 580 34.61 7.88 3.64
C ARG A 580 35.49 9.11 3.74
N PHE A 581 36.40 9.29 2.80
CA PHE A 581 37.31 10.44 2.71
C PHE A 581 36.91 11.37 1.56
N GLY A 582 37.37 12.62 1.59
CA GLY A 582 37.15 13.56 0.47
C GLY A 582 37.72 13.03 -0.85
N ALA A 583 37.18 13.52 -1.98
CA ALA A 583 37.78 13.26 -3.28
C ALA A 583 39.18 13.91 -3.31
N ARG A 584 40.19 13.16 -3.73
CA ARG A 584 41.56 13.67 -3.85
C ARG A 584 41.73 14.45 -5.14
#